data_AF-A0A3M7I6N2-F1
#
_entry.id   AF-A0A3M7I6N2-F1
#
_cell.length_a   1.000
_cell.length_b   1.000
_cell.length_c   1.000
_cell.angle_alpha   90.00
_cell.angle_beta   90.00
_cell.angle_gamma   90.00
#
_symmetry.space_group_name_H-M   'P 1'
#
loop_
_entity.id
_entity.type
_entity.pdbx_description
1 polymer ?
#
loop_
_entity_poly.entity_id
_entity_poly.type
_entity_poly.pdbx_seq_one_letter_code
_entity_poly.pdbx_strand_id
1 'polypeptide(L)'
;MAQKCVHKGCNKLFTDPEEPCTYHPGPPVFHEGQKGWKCCKPRVLTFDEFMNIPPCTTGKHSTVDDTPAPEPQPSNEEVDAKLQANKVKKEQEDAQPAVARQPIAAQAPKPSPSPAPPEEEDDDPSLPIPDGVTCKRRGCGATYKAGQSRDGEECVHHPGIPIFHEGSKGYSCCKKRVLEFDEFMKMPGCKTKGNHLFVGKKKEEGAEETIKDVRNDFYQTATSVIASLYLKKIDKERSKVEFAAANTVELDLHTADKTRYQTSMVTFGPIVPEKSSYKIMGTKLELTLAKADGMGWPVLRKDDPHTGEIIQAGRAGRV
;
A
#
# COMPACT_ATOMS: atom_id res chain seq x y z
N MET A 1 -53.60 0.52 -16.33
CA MET A 1 -52.55 1.01 -15.42
C MET A 1 -51.25 0.38 -15.85
N ALA A 2 -50.18 1.15 -16.08
CA ALA A 2 -48.89 0.61 -16.47
C ALA A 2 -48.28 -0.18 -15.30
N GLN A 3 -47.89 -1.43 -15.54
CA GLN A 3 -47.28 -2.31 -14.54
C GLN A 3 -45.78 -2.41 -14.82
N LYS A 4 -44.96 -2.44 -13.77
CA LYS A 4 -43.51 -2.60 -13.93
C LYS A 4 -43.17 -4.08 -14.02
N CYS A 5 -42.40 -4.46 -15.04
CA CYS A 5 -41.90 -5.82 -15.14
C CYS A 5 -40.88 -6.12 -14.05
N VAL A 6 -41.09 -7.24 -13.34
CA VAL A 6 -40.23 -7.69 -12.23
C VAL A 6 -39.03 -8.51 -12.70
N HIS A 7 -38.97 -8.88 -13.98
CA HIS A 7 -37.84 -9.63 -14.53
C HIS A 7 -36.53 -8.82 -14.50
N LYS A 8 -35.47 -9.46 -14.03
CA LYS A 8 -34.13 -8.86 -13.89
C LYS A 8 -33.56 -8.49 -15.27
N GLY A 9 -33.32 -7.20 -15.48
CA GLY A 9 -32.81 -6.64 -16.74
C GLY A 9 -33.86 -6.06 -17.69
N CYS A 10 -35.16 -6.28 -17.44
CA CYS A 10 -36.22 -5.73 -18.29
C CYS A 10 -36.59 -4.30 -17.85
N ASN A 11 -36.89 -4.08 -16.57
CA ASN A 11 -37.22 -2.77 -15.94
C ASN A 11 -38.28 -1.88 -16.64
N LYS A 12 -38.91 -2.34 -17.72
CA LYS A 12 -39.90 -1.60 -18.51
C LYS A 12 -41.25 -1.55 -17.78
N LEU A 13 -41.92 -0.41 -17.93
CA LEU A 13 -43.34 -0.23 -17.61
C LEU A 13 -44.13 -0.69 -18.82
N PHE A 14 -44.92 -1.76 -18.68
CA PHE A 14 -45.72 -2.33 -19.76
C PHE A 14 -47.21 -2.11 -19.44
N THR A 15 -48.00 -1.91 -20.49
CA THR A 15 -49.47 -1.87 -20.38
C THR A 15 -50.09 -3.12 -21.01
N ASP A 16 -49.36 -3.75 -21.94
CA ASP A 16 -49.74 -4.98 -22.62
C ASP A 16 -48.78 -6.12 -22.21
N PRO A 17 -49.30 -7.22 -21.60
CA PRO A 17 -48.48 -8.36 -21.18
C PRO A 17 -47.79 -9.13 -22.33
N GLU A 18 -48.20 -8.93 -23.58
CA GLU A 18 -47.67 -9.65 -24.74
C GLU A 18 -46.48 -8.95 -25.41
N GLU A 19 -46.07 -7.77 -24.94
CA GLU A 19 -44.87 -7.11 -25.44
C GLU A 19 -43.58 -7.93 -25.16
N PRO A 20 -42.60 -7.92 -26.08
CA PRO A 20 -41.36 -8.66 -25.91
C PRO A 20 -40.51 -8.09 -24.77
N CYS A 21 -40.45 -8.81 -23.66
CA CYS A 21 -39.59 -8.53 -22.51
C CYS A 21 -38.27 -9.28 -22.63
N THR A 22 -37.15 -8.57 -22.54
CA THR A 22 -35.82 -9.16 -22.51
C THR A 22 -35.27 -9.16 -21.07
N TYR A 23 -34.85 -10.31 -20.56
CA TYR A 23 -34.41 -10.48 -19.17
C TYR A 23 -33.39 -11.60 -18.98
N HIS A 24 -32.82 -11.66 -17.78
CA HIS A 24 -31.97 -12.75 -17.29
C HIS A 24 -32.79 -13.67 -16.36
N PRO A 25 -33.03 -14.94 -16.72
CA PRO A 25 -33.80 -15.88 -15.88
C PRO A 25 -32.99 -16.47 -14.72
N GLY A 26 -31.65 -16.36 -14.77
CA GLY A 26 -30.77 -16.91 -13.74
C GLY A 26 -30.43 -15.90 -12.64
N PRO A 27 -30.10 -16.36 -11.42
CA PRO A 27 -29.59 -15.47 -10.37
C PRO A 27 -28.19 -14.93 -10.73
N PRO A 28 -27.78 -13.79 -10.15
CA PRO A 28 -26.42 -13.29 -10.27
C PRO A 28 -25.45 -14.21 -9.52
N VAL A 29 -24.26 -14.43 -10.08
CA VAL A 29 -23.19 -15.29 -9.55
C VAL A 29 -21.92 -14.46 -9.41
N PHE A 30 -21.33 -14.51 -8.21
CA PHE A 30 -20.07 -13.84 -7.88
C PHE A 30 -19.08 -14.90 -7.37
N HIS A 31 -18.15 -15.34 -8.22
CA HIS A 31 -17.15 -16.36 -7.87
C HIS A 31 -15.79 -15.95 -8.46
N GLU A 32 -14.70 -16.13 -7.70
CA GLU A 32 -13.31 -15.85 -8.14
C GLU A 32 -13.07 -14.42 -8.67
N GLY A 33 -13.71 -13.42 -8.06
CA GLY A 33 -13.59 -12.02 -8.48
C GLY A 33 -14.30 -11.68 -9.80
N GLN A 34 -15.00 -12.66 -10.39
CA GLN A 34 -15.81 -12.49 -11.59
C GLN A 34 -17.30 -12.43 -11.23
N LYS A 35 -18.00 -11.50 -11.89
CA LYS A 35 -19.42 -11.20 -11.70
C LYS A 35 -20.16 -11.54 -13.00
N GLY A 36 -21.30 -12.23 -12.91
CA GLY A 36 -22.09 -12.60 -14.09
C GLY A 36 -23.45 -13.16 -13.71
N TRP A 37 -24.26 -13.55 -14.69
CA TRP A 37 -25.56 -14.19 -14.46
C TRP A 37 -25.46 -15.69 -14.70
N LYS A 38 -26.12 -16.55 -13.89
CA LYS A 38 -26.09 -18.01 -14.09
C LYS A 38 -26.61 -18.42 -15.48
N CYS A 39 -27.49 -17.62 -16.07
CA CYS A 39 -28.10 -17.88 -17.38
C CYS A 39 -27.21 -17.53 -18.59
N CYS A 40 -26.13 -16.77 -18.43
CA CYS A 40 -25.27 -16.38 -19.55
C CYS A 40 -23.77 -16.46 -19.21
N LYS A 41 -22.94 -16.69 -20.23
CA LYS A 41 -21.48 -16.83 -20.07
C LYS A 41 -20.68 -15.54 -19.84
N PRO A 42 -21.11 -14.31 -20.22
CA PRO A 42 -20.27 -13.13 -19.98
C PRO A 42 -20.06 -12.93 -18.48
N ARG A 43 -18.79 -12.91 -18.10
CA ARG A 43 -18.31 -12.65 -16.75
C ARG A 43 -17.39 -11.45 -16.81
N VAL A 44 -17.58 -10.55 -15.88
CA VAL A 44 -16.88 -9.27 -15.84
C VAL A 44 -16.24 -9.07 -14.48
N LEU A 45 -15.18 -8.27 -14.43
CA LEU A 45 -14.41 -8.06 -13.21
C LEU A 45 -14.99 -6.90 -12.39
N THR A 46 -15.63 -5.93 -13.06
CA THR A 46 -16.19 -4.74 -12.42
C THR A 46 -17.70 -4.86 -12.21
N PHE A 47 -18.24 -4.12 -11.22
CA PHE A 47 -19.69 -4.13 -10.96
C PHE A 47 -20.49 -3.37 -12.01
N ASP A 48 -19.89 -2.32 -12.58
CA ASP A 48 -20.53 -1.47 -13.58
C ASP A 48 -20.75 -2.24 -14.90
N GLU A 49 -19.72 -2.98 -15.34
CA GLU A 49 -19.86 -3.88 -16.48
C GLU A 49 -20.91 -4.98 -16.24
N PHE A 50 -21.13 -5.39 -14.98
CA PHE A 50 -22.10 -6.43 -14.64
C PHE A 50 -23.55 -5.93 -14.78
N MET A 51 -23.81 -4.68 -14.38
CA MET A 51 -25.08 -4.00 -14.60
C MET A 51 -25.39 -3.82 -16.09
N ASN A 52 -24.36 -3.69 -16.91
CA ASN A 52 -24.46 -3.48 -18.37
C ASN A 52 -24.51 -4.78 -19.19
N ILE A 53 -24.51 -5.98 -18.56
CA ILE A 53 -24.61 -7.24 -19.29
C ILE A 53 -25.99 -7.33 -19.97
N PRO A 54 -26.05 -7.43 -21.32
CA PRO A 54 -27.31 -7.44 -22.05
C PRO A 54 -28.14 -8.67 -21.65
N PRO A 55 -29.48 -8.52 -21.50
CA PRO A 55 -30.38 -9.62 -21.17
C PRO A 55 -30.28 -10.76 -22.19
N CYS A 56 -30.26 -12.01 -21.72
CA CYS A 56 -30.01 -13.17 -22.58
C CYS A 56 -31.27 -13.93 -23.03
N THR A 57 -32.45 -13.59 -22.54
CA THR A 57 -33.70 -14.30 -22.83
C THR A 57 -34.82 -13.32 -23.18
N THR A 58 -35.66 -13.67 -24.15
CA THR A 58 -36.86 -12.89 -24.52
C THR A 58 -38.11 -13.68 -24.14
N GLY A 59 -39.09 -13.05 -23.49
CA GLY A 59 -40.36 -13.66 -23.11
C GLY A 59 -41.44 -12.60 -22.90
N LYS A 60 -42.57 -12.99 -22.27
CA LYS A 60 -43.66 -12.07 -21.93
C LYS A 60 -43.36 -11.33 -20.64
N HIS A 61 -43.95 -10.14 -20.47
CA HIS A 61 -43.84 -9.42 -19.22
C HIS A 61 -44.64 -10.14 -18.12
N SER A 62 -43.97 -10.46 -17.01
CA SER A 62 -44.62 -10.99 -15.81
C SER A 62 -44.60 -9.97 -14.68
N THR A 63 -45.61 -10.03 -13.82
CA THR A 63 -45.67 -9.36 -12.51
C THR A 63 -45.41 -10.31 -11.34
N VAL A 64 -45.22 -11.60 -11.63
CA VAL A 64 -44.83 -12.62 -10.65
C VAL A 64 -43.32 -12.81 -10.75
N ASP A 65 -42.64 -12.64 -9.61
CA ASP A 65 -41.19 -12.84 -9.50
C ASP A 65 -40.90 -14.34 -9.43
N ASP A 66 -40.72 -14.98 -10.58
CA ASP A 66 -40.32 -16.39 -10.70
C ASP A 66 -38.80 -16.58 -10.52
N THR A 67 -38.14 -15.77 -9.68
CA THR A 67 -36.71 -15.98 -9.36
C THR A 67 -36.60 -17.23 -8.48
N PRO A 68 -35.94 -18.32 -8.92
CA PRO A 68 -35.68 -19.46 -8.05
C PRO A 68 -34.83 -19.00 -6.87
N ALA A 69 -35.23 -19.40 -5.66
CA ALA A 69 -34.45 -19.14 -4.45
C ALA A 69 -33.00 -19.59 -4.66
N PRO A 70 -32.00 -18.79 -4.21
CA PRO A 70 -30.60 -19.17 -4.32
C PRO A 70 -30.41 -20.54 -3.66
N GLU A 71 -29.71 -21.45 -4.36
CA GLU A 71 -29.34 -22.75 -3.80
C GLU A 71 -28.64 -22.53 -2.45
N PRO A 72 -28.97 -23.31 -1.41
CA PRO A 72 -28.33 -23.16 -0.10
C PRO A 72 -26.83 -23.29 -0.28
N GLN A 73 -26.09 -22.27 0.18
CA GLN A 73 -24.64 -22.34 0.21
C GLN A 73 -24.25 -23.54 1.08
N PRO A 74 -23.27 -24.36 0.67
CA PRO A 74 -22.82 -25.47 1.49
C PRO A 74 -22.40 -24.91 2.85
N SER A 75 -22.86 -25.58 3.91
CA SER A 75 -22.55 -25.19 5.29
C SER A 75 -21.03 -25.16 5.48
N ASN A 76 -20.53 -24.26 6.34
CA ASN A 76 -19.11 -24.17 6.66
C ASN A 76 -18.53 -25.52 7.14
N GLU A 77 -19.36 -26.43 7.65
CA GLU A 77 -18.96 -27.77 8.09
C GLU A 77 -18.66 -28.72 6.92
N GLU A 78 -19.38 -28.64 5.80
CA GLU A 78 -19.13 -29.49 4.62
C GLU A 78 -17.90 -29.05 3.81
N VAL A 79 -17.61 -27.74 3.79
CA VAL A 79 -16.37 -27.23 3.19
C VAL A 79 -15.15 -27.55 4.08
N ASP A 80 -15.29 -27.51 5.41
CA ASP A 80 -14.21 -27.91 6.32
C ASP A 80 -13.93 -29.43 6.22
N ALA A 81 -14.97 -30.27 6.14
CA ALA A 81 -14.81 -31.71 5.96
C ALA A 81 -14.12 -32.08 4.64
N LYS A 82 -14.37 -31.34 3.54
CA LYS A 82 -13.69 -31.54 2.25
C LYS A 82 -12.25 -31.04 2.26
N LEU A 83 -11.96 -29.97 2.99
CA LEU A 83 -10.59 -29.47 3.20
C LEU A 83 -9.76 -30.44 4.07
N GLN A 84 -10.38 -31.03 5.09
CA GLN A 84 -9.76 -32.06 5.93
C GLN A 84 -9.50 -33.35 5.16
N ALA A 85 -10.46 -33.82 4.36
CA ALA A 85 -10.29 -35.03 3.53
C ALA A 85 -9.18 -34.88 2.46
N ASN A 86 -9.00 -33.68 1.90
CA ASN A 86 -7.91 -33.37 0.98
C ASN A 86 -6.55 -33.23 1.68
N LYS A 87 -6.51 -32.83 2.96
CA LYS A 87 -5.29 -32.87 3.78
C LYS A 87 -4.84 -34.30 4.04
N VAL A 88 -5.76 -35.16 4.48
CA VAL A 88 -5.47 -36.58 4.77
C VAL A 88 -5.00 -37.34 3.53
N LYS A 89 -5.58 -37.09 2.36
CA LYS A 89 -5.10 -37.70 1.10
C LYS A 89 -3.70 -37.25 0.69
N LYS A 90 -3.33 -36.00 0.98
CA LYS A 90 -2.01 -35.45 0.64
C LYS A 90 -0.91 -35.92 1.60
N GLU A 91 -1.28 -36.28 2.83
CA GLU A 91 -0.38 -36.83 3.85
C GLU A 91 -0.11 -38.34 3.68
N GLN A 92 -0.92 -39.07 2.91
CA GLN A 92 -0.78 -40.52 2.73
C GLN A 92 0.02 -40.92 1.48
N GLU A 93 0.28 -39.98 0.56
CA GLU A 93 1.04 -40.22 -0.68
C GLU A 93 2.54 -39.87 -0.55
N ASP A 94 2.96 -39.18 0.52
CA ASP A 94 4.35 -38.80 0.79
C ASP A 94 4.90 -39.61 1.99
N ALA A 95 4.98 -40.93 1.82
CA ALA A 95 5.61 -41.83 2.78
C ALA A 95 6.95 -42.37 2.23
N GLN A 96 8.02 -41.60 2.40
CA GLN A 96 9.39 -42.12 2.56
C GLN A 96 10.11 -41.39 3.71
N PRO A 97 11.05 -42.04 4.43
CA PRO A 97 11.28 -41.71 5.82
C PRO A 97 12.38 -40.65 6.09
N ALA A 98 12.04 -39.80 7.07
CA ALA A 98 12.87 -39.18 8.12
C ALA A 98 13.94 -38.14 7.74
N VAL A 99 13.73 -36.88 8.16
CA VAL A 99 14.42 -36.31 9.35
C VAL A 99 13.46 -35.34 10.07
N ALA A 100 13.30 -35.52 11.38
CA ALA A 100 12.38 -34.75 12.22
C ALA A 100 12.65 -33.23 12.19
N ARG A 101 11.61 -32.44 11.91
CA ARG A 101 11.54 -31.01 12.26
C ARG A 101 10.25 -30.77 13.03
N GLN A 102 10.38 -30.32 14.27
CA GLN A 102 9.25 -29.93 15.09
C GLN A 102 8.51 -28.74 14.46
N PRO A 103 7.16 -28.68 14.56
CA PRO A 103 6.40 -27.54 14.05
C PRO A 103 6.66 -26.31 14.93
N ILE A 104 7.20 -25.24 14.32
CA ILE A 104 7.26 -23.91 14.92
C ILE A 104 5.84 -23.34 14.91
N ALA A 105 5.36 -22.96 16.10
CA ALA A 105 4.12 -22.25 16.29
C ALA A 105 4.07 -21.00 15.41
N ALA A 106 2.97 -20.84 14.66
CA ALA A 106 2.65 -19.62 13.94
C ALA A 106 2.54 -18.47 14.95
N GLN A 107 3.52 -17.57 14.95
CA GLN A 107 3.45 -16.34 15.72
C GLN A 107 2.43 -15.40 15.07
N ALA A 108 1.50 -14.89 15.87
CA ALA A 108 0.56 -13.85 15.47
C ALA A 108 1.31 -12.61 14.92
N PRO A 109 0.76 -11.91 13.92
CA PRO A 109 1.39 -10.72 13.36
C PRO A 109 1.51 -9.65 14.45
N LYS A 110 2.76 -9.29 14.79
CA LYS A 110 3.04 -8.16 15.67
C LYS A 110 2.70 -6.85 14.94
N PRO A 111 2.09 -5.87 15.63
CA PRO A 111 1.83 -4.56 15.06
C PRO A 111 3.15 -3.89 14.64
N SER A 112 3.16 -3.28 13.46
CA SER A 112 4.28 -2.44 13.00
C SER A 112 4.60 -1.36 14.04
N PRO A 113 5.88 -1.03 14.26
CA PRO A 113 6.24 0.07 15.13
C PRO A 113 5.62 1.37 14.61
N SER A 114 4.94 2.10 15.50
CA SER A 114 4.50 3.46 15.21
C SER A 114 5.71 4.29 14.76
N PRO A 115 5.59 5.09 13.69
CA PRO A 115 6.61 6.07 13.36
C PRO A 115 6.82 6.98 14.58
N ALA A 116 8.09 7.23 14.91
CA ALA A 116 8.49 8.06 16.04
C ALA A 116 7.74 9.41 16.02
N PRO A 117 7.40 9.98 17.19
CA PRO A 117 6.77 11.29 17.26
C PRO A 117 7.57 12.30 16.44
N PRO A 118 6.96 13.05 15.52
CA PRO A 118 7.65 14.16 14.85
C PRO A 118 8.17 15.11 15.93
N GLU A 119 9.45 15.45 15.83
CA GLU A 119 10.12 16.38 16.74
C GLU A 119 9.32 17.68 16.83
N GLU A 120 9.22 18.20 18.05
CA GLU A 120 8.43 19.38 18.34
C GLU A 120 9.11 20.61 17.71
N GLU A 121 8.66 21.02 16.53
CA GLU A 121 9.06 22.28 15.91
C GLU A 121 8.22 23.43 16.49
N ASP A 122 8.91 24.43 17.02
CA ASP A 122 8.36 25.70 17.49
C ASP A 122 8.82 26.85 16.58
N ASP A 123 8.08 27.96 16.59
CA ASP A 123 8.42 29.15 15.81
C ASP A 123 9.72 29.78 16.31
N ASP A 124 10.58 30.18 15.37
CA ASP A 124 11.76 30.97 15.69
C ASP A 124 11.32 32.41 16.04
N PRO A 125 11.58 32.90 17.27
CA PRO A 125 11.14 34.23 17.71
C PRO A 125 11.84 35.38 16.97
N SER A 126 12.84 35.09 16.13
CA SER A 126 13.59 36.10 15.39
C SER A 126 13.00 36.45 14.02
N LEU A 127 11.94 35.76 13.55
CA LEU A 127 11.36 35.98 12.22
C LEU A 127 10.02 36.72 12.29
N PRO A 128 9.84 37.81 11.51
CA PRO A 128 8.55 38.50 11.42
C PRO A 128 7.52 37.57 10.76
N ILE A 129 6.37 37.39 11.41
CA ILE A 129 5.27 36.60 10.84
C ILE A 129 4.55 37.46 9.79
N PRO A 130 4.47 37.00 8.53
CA PRO A 130 3.71 37.71 7.50
C PRO A 130 2.22 37.77 7.85
N ASP A 131 1.52 38.82 7.38
CA ASP A 131 0.07 38.91 7.57
C ASP A 131 -0.66 37.80 6.79
N GLY A 132 -1.70 37.23 7.39
CA GLY A 132 -2.53 36.22 6.74
C GLY A 132 -1.96 34.80 6.74
N VAL A 133 -0.85 34.53 7.44
CA VAL A 133 -0.28 33.18 7.53
C VAL A 133 -1.13 32.29 8.43
N THR A 134 -1.46 31.10 7.94
CA THR A 134 -2.18 30.08 8.71
C THR A 134 -1.23 29.18 9.49
N CYS A 135 -1.68 28.71 10.65
CA CYS A 135 -0.95 27.80 11.49
C CYS A 135 -0.66 26.50 10.73
N LYS A 136 0.62 26.16 10.61
CA LYS A 136 1.12 24.95 9.95
C LYS A 136 0.83 23.67 10.75
N ARG A 137 0.40 23.77 12.02
CA ARG A 137 0.03 22.61 12.82
C ARG A 137 -1.31 22.03 12.31
N ARG A 138 -1.31 20.72 12.06
CA ARG A 138 -2.44 19.99 11.45
C ARG A 138 -3.71 20.13 12.30
N GLY A 139 -4.81 20.54 11.68
CA GLY A 139 -6.11 20.69 12.35
C GLY A 139 -6.28 21.95 13.21
N CYS A 140 -5.30 22.87 13.19
CA CYS A 140 -5.44 24.16 13.89
C CYS A 140 -6.15 25.21 13.01
N GLY A 141 -5.62 25.49 11.82
CA GLY A 141 -6.23 26.42 10.86
C GLY A 141 -6.32 27.89 11.30
N ALA A 142 -5.76 28.27 12.45
CA ALA A 142 -5.75 29.66 12.93
C ALA A 142 -4.92 30.54 11.99
N THR A 143 -5.36 31.77 11.72
CA THR A 143 -4.68 32.73 10.85
C THR A 143 -4.12 33.89 11.67
N TYR A 144 -2.84 34.21 11.48
CA TYR A 144 -2.21 35.35 12.12
C TYR A 144 -2.57 36.65 11.39
N LYS A 145 -2.95 37.68 12.14
CA LYS A 145 -3.07 39.06 11.63
C LYS A 145 -1.93 39.89 12.21
N ALA A 146 -1.23 40.63 11.34
CA ALA A 146 -0.12 41.48 11.75
C ALA A 146 -0.55 42.46 12.85
N GLY A 147 0.18 42.46 13.96
CA GLY A 147 -0.08 43.33 15.12
C GLY A 147 -0.96 42.72 16.22
N GLN A 148 -1.40 41.45 16.09
CA GLN A 148 -2.03 40.75 17.21
C GLN A 148 -0.99 40.30 18.25
N SER A 149 -1.33 40.50 19.52
CA SER A 149 -0.55 39.98 20.65
C SER A 149 -0.68 38.46 20.70
N ARG A 150 0.46 37.76 20.83
CA ARG A 150 0.54 36.30 20.89
C ARG A 150 0.49 35.77 22.34
N ASP A 151 0.42 36.65 23.32
CA ASP A 151 0.37 36.28 24.73
C ASP A 151 -0.95 35.60 25.09
N GLY A 152 -0.89 34.29 25.35
CA GLY A 152 -2.03 33.46 25.72
C GLY A 152 -2.68 32.67 24.57
N GLU A 153 -2.03 32.57 23.40
CA GLU A 153 -2.56 31.76 22.28
C GLU A 153 -2.50 30.26 22.57
N GLU A 154 -3.65 29.57 22.44
CA GLU A 154 -3.76 28.12 22.57
C GLU A 154 -3.94 27.47 21.19
N CYS A 155 -2.93 26.70 20.76
CA CYS A 155 -2.93 26.00 19.49
C CYS A 155 -3.41 24.56 19.63
N VAL A 156 -4.68 24.31 19.30
CA VAL A 156 -5.27 22.97 19.24
C VAL A 156 -4.94 22.30 17.90
N HIS A 157 -4.17 21.21 17.92
CA HIS A 157 -3.69 20.52 16.71
C HIS A 157 -3.57 19.00 16.90
N HIS A 158 -3.39 18.29 15.79
CA HIS A 158 -3.08 16.86 15.79
C HIS A 158 -1.55 16.65 15.68
N PRO A 159 -0.88 16.10 16.71
CA PRO A 159 0.54 15.74 16.62
C PRO A 159 0.77 14.48 15.76
N GLY A 160 -0.29 13.74 15.46
CA GLY A 160 -0.23 12.51 14.67
C GLY A 160 -0.10 12.74 13.17
N ILE A 161 0.17 11.65 12.46
CA ILE A 161 0.17 11.58 11.00
C ILE A 161 -1.23 11.16 10.54
N PRO A 162 -1.75 11.69 9.42
CA PRO A 162 -2.95 11.15 8.78
C PRO A 162 -2.83 9.65 8.51
N ILE A 163 -3.82 8.88 8.94
CA ILE A 163 -3.94 7.44 8.68
C ILE A 163 -5.21 7.23 7.85
N PHE A 164 -5.08 6.52 6.74
CA PHE A 164 -6.18 6.08 5.90
C PHE A 164 -6.18 4.55 5.86
N HIS A 165 -7.12 3.90 6.54
CA HIS A 165 -7.24 2.44 6.59
C HIS A 165 -8.71 2.03 6.53
N GLU A 166 -9.04 1.05 5.68
CA GLU A 166 -10.40 0.49 5.53
C GLU A 166 -11.48 1.54 5.22
N GLY A 167 -11.16 2.55 4.39
CA GLY A 167 -12.08 3.63 4.01
C GLY A 167 -12.30 4.69 5.11
N SER A 168 -11.84 4.43 6.34
CA SER A 168 -11.81 5.38 7.44
C SER A 168 -10.54 6.23 7.42
N LYS A 169 -10.70 7.52 7.72
CA LYS A 169 -9.66 8.54 7.72
C LYS A 169 -9.52 9.11 9.14
N GLY A 170 -8.32 9.20 9.66
CA GLY A 170 -8.08 9.66 11.03
C GLY A 170 -6.65 10.15 11.22
N TYR A 171 -6.31 10.58 12.43
CA TYR A 171 -4.92 10.87 12.79
C TYR A 171 -4.40 9.81 13.75
N SER A 172 -3.11 9.45 13.64
CA SER A 172 -2.48 8.47 14.54
C SER A 172 -2.57 8.84 16.03
N CYS A 173 -2.68 10.14 16.33
CA CYS A 173 -2.77 10.63 17.71
C CYS A 173 -4.14 10.41 18.35
N CYS A 174 -5.20 10.18 17.57
CA CYS A 174 -6.57 10.23 18.06
C CYS A 174 -7.45 9.13 17.45
N LYS A 175 -8.26 8.46 18.28
CA LYS A 175 -9.08 7.32 17.86
C LYS A 175 -10.26 7.69 16.95
N LYS A 176 -10.61 8.98 16.86
CA LYS A 176 -11.69 9.47 16.01
C LYS A 176 -11.31 9.24 14.55
N ARG A 177 -12.19 8.54 13.83
CA ARG A 177 -12.07 8.28 12.39
C ARG A 177 -13.36 8.69 11.72
N VAL A 178 -13.25 9.18 10.49
CA VAL A 178 -14.37 9.65 9.67
C VAL A 178 -14.31 8.97 8.31
N LEU A 179 -15.46 8.75 7.69
CA LEU A 179 -15.53 8.09 6.38
C LEU A 179 -15.32 9.12 5.24
N GLU A 180 -15.82 10.35 5.44
CA GLU A 180 -15.73 11.43 4.45
C GLU A 180 -14.42 12.23 4.58
N PHE A 181 -13.88 12.66 3.44
CA PHE A 181 -12.62 13.41 3.41
C PHE A 181 -12.79 14.86 3.90
N ASP A 182 -13.90 15.51 3.57
CA ASP A 182 -14.17 16.87 4.02
C ASP A 182 -14.37 16.95 5.54
N GLU A 183 -14.96 15.90 6.13
CA GLU A 183 -15.07 15.77 7.57
C GLU A 183 -13.68 15.57 8.22
N PHE A 184 -12.77 14.85 7.55
CA PHE A 184 -11.40 14.65 8.01
C PHE A 184 -10.62 15.97 8.08
N MET A 185 -10.77 16.84 7.08
CA MET A 185 -10.15 18.16 7.08
C MET A 185 -10.70 19.08 8.18
N LYS A 186 -11.96 18.90 8.56
CA LYS A 186 -12.65 19.69 9.61
C LYS A 186 -12.48 19.13 11.02
N MET A 187 -11.78 18.00 11.19
CA MET A 187 -11.59 17.44 12.52
C MET A 187 -10.77 18.39 13.41
N PRO A 188 -11.28 18.75 14.60
CA PRO A 188 -10.56 19.62 15.51
C PRO A 188 -9.33 18.89 16.05
N GLY A 189 -8.23 19.62 16.20
CA GLY A 189 -7.03 19.11 16.84
C GLY A 189 -7.29 18.48 18.20
N CYS A 190 -6.41 17.58 18.64
CA CYS A 190 -6.61 16.84 19.88
C CYS A 190 -5.52 17.04 20.95
N LYS A 191 -4.50 17.85 20.67
CA LYS A 191 -3.51 18.32 21.64
C LYS A 191 -3.45 19.84 21.60
N THR A 192 -3.45 20.46 22.77
CA THR A 192 -3.26 21.92 22.93
C THR A 192 -1.80 22.20 23.24
N LYS A 193 -1.21 23.19 22.57
CA LYS A 193 0.10 23.76 22.90
C LYS A 193 -0.01 25.28 23.04
N GLY A 194 0.87 25.88 23.82
CA GLY A 194 1.06 27.32 23.81
C GLY A 194 1.66 27.76 22.47
N ASN A 195 1.06 28.77 21.85
CA ASN A 195 1.43 29.42 20.60
C ASN A 195 1.27 28.56 19.31
N HIS A 196 0.71 29.20 18.29
CA HIS A 196 0.60 28.64 16.94
C HIS A 196 1.97 28.60 16.25
N LEU A 197 2.11 27.71 15.24
CA LEU A 197 3.30 27.60 14.39
C LEU A 197 3.03 28.23 13.02
N PHE A 198 3.51 29.44 12.75
CA PHE A 198 3.25 30.14 11.49
C PHE A 198 4.41 30.05 10.51
N VAL A 199 5.64 30.23 10.98
CA VAL A 199 6.84 30.31 10.15
C VAL A 199 7.57 28.97 10.15
N GLY A 200 7.67 28.29 11.30
CA GLY A 200 8.52 27.10 11.47
C GLY A 200 10.01 27.44 11.36
N LYS A 201 10.90 26.44 11.50
CA LYS A 201 12.33 26.65 11.25
C LYS A 201 12.54 27.07 9.80
N LYS A 202 13.35 28.12 9.58
CA LYS A 202 13.70 28.65 8.26
C LYS A 202 14.24 27.49 7.39
N LYS A 203 13.44 27.04 6.43
CA LYS A 203 13.92 26.18 5.36
C LYS A 203 14.73 27.09 4.44
N GLU A 204 16.05 27.02 4.51
CA GLU A 204 16.91 27.87 3.66
C GLU A 204 16.51 27.65 2.19
N GLU A 205 16.35 28.72 1.41
CA GLU A 205 15.89 28.69 0.01
C GLU A 205 16.86 28.01 -0.99
N GLY A 206 17.81 27.23 -0.47
CA GLY A 206 18.70 26.33 -1.20
C GLY A 206 18.99 25.01 -0.48
N ALA A 207 18.36 24.74 0.68
CA ALA A 207 18.58 23.50 1.42
C ALA A 207 17.90 22.34 0.71
N GLU A 208 18.70 21.39 0.23
CA GLU A 208 18.21 20.17 -0.39
C GLU A 208 17.42 19.34 0.63
N GLU A 209 16.21 18.93 0.27
CA GLU A 209 15.40 18.07 1.13
C GLU A 209 16.09 16.71 1.26
N THR A 210 16.56 16.40 2.47
CA THR A 210 17.21 15.12 2.73
C THR A 210 16.15 14.04 2.94
N ILE A 211 16.06 13.09 2.02
CA ILE A 211 15.19 11.92 2.14
C ILE A 211 15.95 10.80 2.86
N LYS A 212 15.29 10.14 3.82
CA LYS A 212 15.89 9.07 4.64
C LYS A 212 15.66 7.67 4.06
N ASP A 213 14.57 7.48 3.34
CA ASP A 213 14.17 6.19 2.79
C ASP A 213 13.93 6.29 1.29
N VAL A 214 14.53 5.36 0.54
CA VAL A 214 14.37 5.24 -0.90
C VAL A 214 13.94 3.82 -1.21
N ARG A 215 12.82 3.71 -1.92
CA ARG A 215 12.35 2.43 -2.44
C ARG A 215 13.46 1.77 -3.22
N ASN A 216 13.74 0.52 -2.85
CA ASN A 216 14.72 -0.30 -3.52
C ASN A 216 14.14 -1.66 -3.87
N ASP A 217 14.80 -2.32 -4.81
CA ASP A 217 14.52 -3.69 -5.20
C ASP A 217 15.85 -4.34 -5.59
N PHE A 218 15.97 -5.65 -5.48
CA PHE A 218 17.17 -6.35 -5.89
C PHE A 218 16.85 -7.75 -6.39
N TYR A 219 17.68 -8.20 -7.33
CA TYR A 219 17.75 -9.60 -7.70
C TYR A 219 19.21 -10.03 -7.61
N GLN A 220 19.46 -11.33 -7.66
CA GLN A 220 20.80 -11.86 -7.52
C GLN A 220 21.03 -13.03 -8.45
N THR A 221 22.28 -13.17 -8.86
CA THR A 221 22.81 -14.37 -9.52
C THR A 221 23.64 -15.16 -8.50
N ALA A 222 24.27 -16.25 -8.96
CA ALA A 222 25.22 -17.00 -8.15
C ALA A 222 26.41 -16.12 -7.68
N THR A 223 26.82 -15.14 -8.48
CA THR A 223 28.06 -14.38 -8.28
C THR A 223 27.87 -12.89 -8.00
N SER A 224 26.66 -12.34 -8.21
CA SER A 224 26.44 -10.90 -8.04
C SER A 224 25.04 -10.61 -7.50
N VAL A 225 24.90 -9.46 -6.84
CA VAL A 225 23.63 -8.87 -6.43
C VAL A 225 23.44 -7.60 -7.24
N ILE A 226 22.29 -7.47 -7.90
CA ILE A 226 21.94 -6.30 -8.70
C ILE A 226 20.81 -5.57 -7.98
N ALA A 227 21.11 -4.43 -7.38
CA ALA A 227 20.18 -3.61 -6.64
C ALA A 227 19.78 -2.36 -7.43
N SER A 228 18.49 -2.04 -7.46
CA SER A 228 17.92 -0.84 -8.07
C SER A 228 17.38 0.08 -6.97
N LEU A 229 17.93 1.28 -6.84
CA LEU A 229 17.38 2.36 -6.02
C LEU A 229 16.54 3.28 -6.90
N TYR A 230 15.24 3.41 -6.59
CA TYR A 230 14.31 4.19 -7.39
C TYR A 230 14.36 5.67 -6.99
N LEU A 231 15.31 6.39 -7.57
CA LEU A 231 15.46 7.84 -7.43
C LEU A 231 15.56 8.47 -8.83
N LYS A 232 14.68 9.42 -9.12
CA LYS A 232 14.58 10.07 -10.43
C LYS A 232 15.55 11.26 -10.52
N LYS A 233 16.01 11.55 -11.76
CA LYS A 233 16.82 12.74 -12.07
C LYS A 233 18.05 12.93 -11.18
N ILE A 234 18.78 11.84 -10.92
CA ILE A 234 20.06 11.89 -10.21
C ILE A 234 21.06 12.65 -11.06
N ASP A 235 21.67 13.68 -10.47
CA ASP A 235 22.75 14.45 -11.06
C ASP A 235 24.06 13.66 -10.90
N LYS A 236 24.68 13.28 -12.02
CA LYS A 236 25.91 12.46 -12.02
C LYS A 236 27.14 13.23 -11.55
N GLU A 237 27.16 14.55 -11.69
CA GLU A 237 28.33 15.36 -11.35
C GLU A 237 28.36 15.67 -9.85
N ARG A 238 27.17 15.86 -9.26
CA ARG A 238 27.02 16.13 -7.83
C ARG A 238 26.90 14.88 -6.97
N SER A 239 26.47 13.76 -7.55
CA SER A 239 26.28 12.51 -6.80
C SER A 239 27.56 11.68 -6.70
N LYS A 240 27.80 11.09 -5.53
CA LYS A 240 28.91 10.18 -5.25
C LYS A 240 28.39 8.80 -4.81
N VAL A 241 28.96 7.75 -5.38
CA VAL A 241 28.73 6.35 -4.99
C VAL A 241 30.10 5.72 -4.74
N GLU A 242 30.34 5.25 -3.52
CA GLU A 242 31.61 4.67 -3.12
C GLU A 242 31.42 3.30 -2.45
N PHE A 243 32.17 2.30 -2.91
CA PHE A 243 32.21 0.98 -2.27
C PHE A 243 33.27 0.99 -1.17
N ALA A 244 32.97 1.63 -0.05
CA ALA A 244 33.93 1.97 1.00
C ALA A 244 34.57 0.73 1.68
N ALA A 245 33.82 -0.38 1.82
CA ALA A 245 34.33 -1.59 2.45
C ALA A 245 33.66 -2.85 1.89
N ALA A 246 34.14 -4.01 2.33
CA ALA A 246 33.58 -5.30 1.96
C ALA A 246 32.09 -5.45 2.30
N ASN A 247 31.52 -4.66 3.22
CA ASN A 247 30.09 -4.73 3.55
C ASN A 247 29.39 -3.36 3.47
N THR A 248 30.03 -2.35 2.87
CA THR A 248 29.56 -0.96 3.00
C THR A 248 29.61 -0.26 1.67
N VAL A 249 28.47 0.31 1.28
CA VAL A 249 28.35 1.21 0.13
C VAL A 249 27.89 2.57 0.65
N GLU A 250 28.66 3.60 0.37
CA GLU A 250 28.30 4.98 0.69
C GLU A 250 27.65 5.62 -0.52
N LEU A 251 26.49 6.23 -0.26
CA LEU A 251 25.64 6.85 -1.27
C LEU A 251 25.41 8.29 -0.85
N ASP A 252 25.79 9.22 -1.72
CA ASP A 252 25.44 10.62 -1.62
C ASP A 252 24.85 11.07 -2.95
N LEU A 253 23.53 10.96 -3.07
CA LEU A 253 22.81 11.18 -4.33
C LEU A 253 22.08 12.51 -4.32
N HIS A 254 22.43 13.39 -5.24
CA HIS A 254 21.78 14.66 -5.47
C HIS A 254 20.84 14.56 -6.68
N THR A 255 19.63 15.11 -6.56
CA THR A 255 18.69 15.17 -7.68
C THR A 255 18.50 16.60 -8.17
N ALA A 256 18.10 16.74 -9.44
CA ALA A 256 17.71 18.02 -10.01
C ALA A 256 16.48 18.65 -9.31
N ASP A 257 15.68 17.84 -8.61
CA ASP A 257 14.48 18.28 -7.90
C ASP A 257 14.80 18.80 -6.48
N LYS A 258 16.06 19.15 -6.20
CA LYS A 258 16.57 19.62 -4.89
C LYS A 258 16.38 18.62 -3.76
N THR A 259 16.40 17.31 -4.05
CA THR A 259 16.39 16.27 -3.01
C THR A 259 17.76 15.62 -2.89
N ARG A 260 18.20 15.36 -1.65
CA ARG A 260 19.45 14.65 -1.36
C ARG A 260 19.15 13.33 -0.66
N TYR A 261 19.77 12.25 -1.12
CA TYR A 261 19.73 10.96 -0.45
C TYR A 261 21.14 10.58 -0.03
N GLN A 262 21.43 10.75 1.26
CA GLN A 262 22.72 10.43 1.84
C GLN A 262 22.56 9.26 2.81
N THR A 263 23.23 8.14 2.54
CA THR A 263 23.18 6.97 3.41
C THR A 263 24.47 6.15 3.32
N SER A 264 24.80 5.47 4.42
CA SER A 264 25.80 4.40 4.45
C SER A 264 25.04 3.08 4.51
N MET A 265 24.94 2.37 3.39
CA MET A 265 24.22 1.10 3.35
C MET A 265 25.17 -0.05 3.71
N VAL A 266 24.82 -0.77 4.78
CA VAL A 266 25.51 -2.00 5.17
C VAL A 266 24.86 -3.18 4.46
N THR A 267 25.59 -3.82 3.55
CA THR A 267 25.11 -4.96 2.79
C THR A 267 24.94 -6.21 3.66
N PHE A 268 24.03 -7.11 3.26
CA PHE A 268 23.82 -8.36 4.00
C PHE A 268 25.07 -9.23 4.07
N GLY A 269 25.78 -9.36 2.94
CA GLY A 269 27.00 -10.14 2.83
C GLY A 269 28.17 -9.36 2.25
N PRO A 270 29.37 -9.98 2.27
CA PRO A 270 30.59 -9.40 1.74
C PRO A 270 30.56 -9.28 0.22
N ILE A 271 30.91 -8.09 -0.25
CA ILE A 271 31.13 -7.72 -1.63
C ILE A 271 32.62 -7.57 -1.92
N VAL A 272 32.98 -7.64 -3.19
CA VAL A 272 34.30 -7.29 -3.71
C VAL A 272 34.21 -5.88 -4.30
N PRO A 273 34.68 -4.82 -3.60
CA PRO A 273 34.54 -3.43 -4.06
C PRO A 273 35.09 -3.20 -5.47
N GLU A 274 36.25 -3.80 -5.78
CA GLU A 274 36.93 -3.65 -7.08
C GLU A 274 36.15 -4.23 -8.26
N LYS A 275 35.31 -5.24 -8.01
CA LYS A 275 34.45 -5.88 -9.02
C LYS A 275 33.02 -5.34 -8.99
N SER A 276 32.72 -4.49 -8.02
CA SER A 276 31.41 -3.86 -7.89
C SER A 276 31.36 -2.58 -8.72
N SER A 277 30.21 -2.29 -9.31
CA SER A 277 30.03 -1.14 -10.20
C SER A 277 28.64 -0.56 -10.04
N TYR A 278 28.43 0.66 -10.55
CA TYR A 278 27.13 1.31 -10.51
C TYR A 278 26.81 1.98 -11.84
N LYS A 279 25.52 2.20 -12.09
CA LYS A 279 25.00 2.88 -13.26
C LYS A 279 23.84 3.78 -12.88
N ILE A 280 24.05 5.10 -13.04
CA ILE A 280 22.98 6.09 -12.87
C ILE A 280 22.14 6.15 -14.14
N MET A 281 20.87 5.79 -14.03
CA MET A 281 19.85 5.91 -15.08
C MET A 281 18.88 7.07 -14.78
N GLY A 282 18.00 7.41 -15.72
CA GLY A 282 17.08 8.55 -15.55
C GLY A 282 16.05 8.37 -14.43
N THR A 283 15.66 7.14 -14.15
CA THR A 283 14.60 6.80 -13.16
C THR A 283 15.09 6.00 -11.96
N LYS A 284 16.36 5.55 -11.97
CA LYS A 284 16.94 4.71 -10.92
C LYS A 284 18.47 4.74 -10.93
N LEU A 285 19.07 4.44 -9.79
CA LEU A 285 20.47 4.01 -9.67
C LEU A 285 20.50 2.48 -9.64
N GLU A 286 21.33 1.88 -10.46
CA GLU A 286 21.59 0.44 -10.43
C GLU A 286 22.98 0.17 -9.85
N LEU A 287 23.06 -0.70 -8.86
CA LEU A 287 24.29 -1.17 -8.21
C LEU A 287 24.48 -2.65 -8.58
N THR A 288 25.65 -2.97 -9.12
CA THR A 288 26.08 -4.34 -9.37
C THR A 288 27.15 -4.69 -8.34
N LEU A 289 26.78 -5.47 -7.34
CA LEU A 289 27.64 -5.86 -6.22
C LEU A 289 28.17 -7.27 -6.47
N ALA A 290 29.48 -7.44 -6.60
CA ALA A 290 30.11 -8.75 -6.77
C ALA A 290 30.20 -9.45 -5.41
N LYS A 291 29.62 -10.65 -5.27
CA LYS A 291 29.66 -11.42 -4.01
C LYS A 291 31.06 -11.96 -3.75
N ALA A 292 31.54 -11.84 -2.51
CA ALA A 292 32.81 -12.42 -2.10
C ALA A 292 32.69 -13.90 -1.66
N ASP A 293 31.53 -14.29 -1.10
CA ASP A 293 31.31 -15.59 -0.47
C ASP A 293 30.41 -16.56 -1.27
N GLY A 294 29.80 -16.06 -2.36
CA GLY A 294 28.85 -16.82 -3.18
C GLY A 294 27.54 -17.17 -2.46
N MET A 295 27.23 -16.53 -1.31
CA MET A 295 26.01 -16.81 -0.57
C MET A 295 24.78 -16.11 -1.19
N GLY A 296 23.62 -16.71 -1.02
CA GLY A 296 22.34 -16.10 -1.38
C GLY A 296 21.94 -15.06 -0.33
N TRP A 297 21.62 -13.85 -0.75
CA TRP A 297 21.20 -12.77 0.15
C TRP A 297 19.68 -12.80 0.31
N PRO A 298 19.13 -13.04 1.51
CA PRO A 298 17.70 -12.99 1.75
C PRO A 298 17.16 -11.56 1.75
N VAL A 299 18.00 -10.58 2.08
CA VAL A 299 17.71 -9.15 2.10
C VAL A 299 18.90 -8.36 1.54
N LEU A 300 18.68 -7.13 1.08
CA LEU A 300 19.74 -6.29 0.52
C LEU A 300 20.64 -5.72 1.63
N ARG A 301 20.02 -5.11 2.65
CA ARG A 301 20.71 -4.51 3.79
C ARG A 301 20.67 -5.44 4.98
N LYS A 302 21.70 -5.38 5.83
CA LYS A 302 21.75 -6.18 7.05
C LYS A 302 20.60 -5.86 8.02
N ASP A 303 20.16 -4.61 8.05
CA ASP A 303 19.12 -4.12 8.95
C ASP A 303 17.69 -4.27 8.40
N ASP A 304 17.54 -4.76 7.16
CA ASP A 304 16.22 -4.94 6.56
C ASP A 304 15.44 -6.08 7.26
N PRO A 305 14.13 -5.89 7.51
CA PRO A 305 13.31 -6.93 8.09
C PRO A 305 13.25 -8.12 7.13
N HIS A 306 13.42 -9.33 7.66
CA HIS A 306 13.34 -10.58 6.89
C HIS A 306 11.87 -10.91 6.60
N THR A 307 11.22 -10.13 5.73
CA THR A 307 9.86 -10.40 5.25
C THR A 307 9.90 -11.44 4.13
N GLY A 308 9.02 -12.45 4.20
CA GLY A 308 9.18 -13.78 3.58
C GLY A 308 9.13 -13.96 2.05
N GLU A 309 9.27 -15.25 1.69
CA GLU A 309 9.49 -15.93 0.40
C GLU A 309 10.72 -15.52 -0.44
N ILE A 310 11.82 -16.21 -0.15
CA ILE A 310 13.04 -16.25 -0.95
C ILE A 310 12.73 -17.04 -2.23
N ILE A 311 12.41 -16.37 -3.35
CA ILE A 311 12.40 -17.03 -4.66
C ILE A 311 13.84 -17.25 -5.09
N GLN A 312 14.44 -18.34 -4.59
CA GLN A 312 15.79 -18.75 -4.95
C GLN A 312 15.75 -19.39 -6.35
N ALA A 313 16.07 -18.61 -7.38
CA ALA A 313 16.41 -19.17 -8.69
C ALA A 313 17.76 -19.90 -8.59
N GLY A 314 17.70 -21.24 -8.60
CA GLY A 314 18.85 -22.11 -8.90
C GLY A 314 19.92 -22.19 -7.81
N ARG A 315 19.74 -23.12 -6.86
CA ARG A 315 20.83 -23.57 -5.97
C ARG A 315 21.62 -24.66 -6.70
N ALA A 316 22.81 -24.34 -7.20
CA ALA A 316 23.76 -25.37 -7.62
C ALA A 316 24.28 -26.10 -6.37
N GLY A 317 24.14 -27.42 -6.33
CA GLY A 317 24.66 -28.24 -5.25
C GLY A 317 26.17 -28.05 -5.11
N ARG A 318 26.64 -27.81 -3.88
CA ARG A 318 28.06 -27.95 -3.56
C ARG A 318 28.42 -29.42 -3.69
N VAL A 319 29.50 -29.69 -4.44
CA VAL A 319 30.26 -30.94 -4.40
C VAL A 319 31.33 -30.81 -3.30
#